data_AF-A0A358DP87-F1
#
_entry.id   AF-A0A358DP87-F1
#
_cell.length_a   1.000
_cell.length_b   1.000
_cell.length_c   1.000
_cell.angle_alpha   90.00
_cell.angle_beta   90.00
_cell.angle_gamma   90.00
#
_symmetry.space_group_name_H-M   'P 1'
#
loop_
_entity.id
_entity.type
_entity.pdbx_description
1 polymer ?
#
loop_
_entity_poly.entity_id
_entity_poly.type
_entity_poly.pdbx_seq_one_letter_code
_entity_poly.pdbx_strand_id
1 'polypeptide(L)'
;PYWDLTHERPQLIVPYTLDTNDMRYASPQGFNSGDQFFTYVKDAFDVLYAEGSSQPKMLSVGLHCRLAGRPGRSAALARLLDYMQTHDAVWFARRIDIANHWKERFPAPDL
;
A
#
# COMPACT_ATOMS: atom_id res chain seq x y z
N PRO A 1 -5.04 10.10 0.16
CA PRO A 1 -4.08 11.23 0.15
C PRO A 1 -4.75 12.47 0.72
N TYR A 2 -3.99 13.49 1.13
CA TYR A 2 -4.57 14.75 1.60
C TYR A 2 -3.59 15.91 1.40
N TRP A 3 -4.13 17.13 1.35
CA TRP A 3 -3.34 18.35 1.27
C TRP A 3 -2.97 18.82 2.68
N ASP A 4 -1.68 18.96 2.95
CA ASP A 4 -1.16 19.68 4.11
C ASP A 4 -1.04 21.18 3.76
N LEU A 5 -1.72 22.01 4.55
CA LEU A 5 -1.82 23.46 4.35
C LEU A 5 -0.95 24.25 5.35
N THR A 6 -0.12 23.57 6.15
CA THR A 6 0.74 24.21 7.15
C THR A 6 2.01 24.84 6.56
N HIS A 7 2.24 24.63 5.26
CA HIS A 7 3.38 25.17 4.51
C HIS A 7 2.96 26.37 3.64
N GLU A 8 3.93 27.16 3.17
CA GLU A 8 3.69 28.31 2.26
C GLU A 8 2.93 27.94 0.98
N ARG A 9 2.99 26.66 0.56
CA ARG A 9 2.23 26.11 -0.56
C ARG A 9 1.61 24.78 -0.13
N PRO A 10 0.38 24.46 -0.57
CA PRO A 10 -0.24 23.16 -0.28
C PRO A 10 0.67 22.00 -0.69
N GLN A 11 0.97 21.11 0.25
CA GLN A 11 1.80 19.93 0.01
C GLN A 11 0.94 18.67 0.01
N LEU A 12 0.99 17.90 -1.08
CA LEU A 12 0.23 16.65 -1.15
C LEU A 12 0.94 15.55 -0.37
N ILE A 13 0.27 15.01 0.65
CA ILE A 13 0.72 13.86 1.41
C ILE A 13 0.09 12.58 0.86
N VAL A 14 0.92 11.61 0.54
CA VAL A 14 0.53 10.24 0.19
C VAL A 14 1.04 9.32 1.31
N PRO A 15 0.21 8.93 2.29
CA PRO A 15 0.65 8.15 3.46
C PRO A 15 1.40 6.87 3.09
N TYR A 16 2.32 6.45 3.94
CA TYR A 16 3.09 5.21 3.83
C TYR A 16 2.78 4.25 5.01
N THR A 17 3.40 3.08 5.03
CA THR A 17 3.14 1.99 5.98
C THR A 17 4.42 1.46 6.63
N LEU A 18 4.31 1.08 7.91
CA LEU A 18 5.32 0.31 8.63
C LEU A 18 4.82 -1.09 9.03
N ASP A 19 3.54 -1.36 8.85
CA ASP A 19 2.86 -2.59 9.23
C ASP A 19 2.77 -3.57 8.04
N THR A 20 2.13 -3.19 6.94
CA THR A 20 2.14 -3.89 5.65
C THR A 20 3.46 -3.69 4.91
N ASN A 21 4.55 -4.10 5.56
CA ASN A 21 5.91 -3.82 5.15
C ASN A 21 6.83 -5.01 5.49
N ASP A 22 7.61 -5.48 4.52
CA ASP A 22 8.50 -6.62 4.69
C ASP A 22 9.65 -6.36 5.69
N MET A 23 9.87 -5.10 6.12
CA MET A 23 10.79 -4.79 7.24
C MET A 23 10.44 -5.55 8.52
N ARG A 24 9.19 -5.99 8.65
CA ARG A 24 8.71 -6.81 9.77
C ARG A 24 9.40 -8.17 9.82
N TYR A 25 9.93 -8.70 8.72
CA TYR A 25 10.80 -9.89 8.75
C TYR A 25 12.09 -9.72 9.55
N ALA A 26 12.49 -8.48 9.84
CA ALA A 26 13.69 -8.14 10.59
C ALA A 26 13.38 -7.39 11.90
N SER A 27 12.11 -7.34 12.29
CA SER A 27 11.68 -6.69 13.54
C SER A 27 11.44 -7.75 14.62
N PRO A 28 11.71 -7.47 15.91
CA PRO A 28 11.58 -8.47 16.99
C PRO A 28 10.22 -9.16 17.06
N GLN A 29 9.13 -8.45 16.76
CA GLN A 29 7.77 -9.01 16.80
C GLN A 29 7.32 -9.65 15.48
N GLY A 30 7.93 -9.29 14.34
CA GLY A 30 7.29 -9.36 13.02
C GLY A 30 7.18 -10.76 12.42
N PHE A 31 7.21 -10.85 11.09
CA PHE A 31 6.85 -12.09 10.38
C PHE A 31 7.95 -13.14 10.46
N ASN A 32 7.58 -14.35 10.85
CA ASN A 32 8.46 -15.52 10.88
C ASN A 32 8.46 -16.29 9.55
N SER A 33 7.42 -16.14 8.72
CA SER A 33 7.30 -16.87 7.44
C SER A 33 6.64 -16.05 6.33
N GLY A 34 6.75 -16.53 5.10
CA GLY A 34 6.04 -16.01 3.92
C GLY A 34 4.53 -15.92 4.14
N ASP A 35 3.93 -16.97 4.70
CA ASP A 35 2.47 -17.06 4.89
C ASP A 35 1.95 -15.99 5.85
N GLN A 36 2.69 -15.65 6.91
CA GLN A 36 2.27 -14.59 7.83
C GLN A 36 2.20 -13.21 7.15
N PHE A 37 3.18 -12.88 6.30
CA PHE A 37 3.14 -11.65 5.51
C PHE A 37 1.99 -11.67 4.50
N PHE A 38 1.83 -12.79 3.77
CA PHE A 38 0.74 -12.95 2.81
C PHE A 38 -0.63 -12.76 3.47
N THR A 39 -0.92 -13.49 4.54
CA THR A 39 -2.20 -13.39 5.26
C THR A 39 -2.43 -11.99 5.79
N TYR A 40 -1.41 -11.37 6.40
CA TYR A 40 -1.55 -10.02 6.96
C TYR A 40 -1.91 -8.98 5.89
N VAL A 41 -1.22 -8.99 4.75
CA VAL A 41 -1.48 -8.03 3.67
C VAL A 41 -2.77 -8.38 2.92
N LYS A 42 -3.11 -9.67 2.78
CA LYS A 42 -4.40 -10.12 2.25
C LYS A 42 -5.55 -9.61 3.10
N ASP A 43 -5.48 -9.74 4.42
CA ASP A 43 -6.56 -9.29 5.31
C ASP A 43 -6.74 -7.76 5.23
N ALA A 44 -5.63 -7.01 5.16
CA ALA A 44 -5.68 -5.57 4.92
C ALA A 44 -6.32 -5.21 3.57
N PHE A 45 -5.99 -5.97 2.52
CA PHE A 45 -6.61 -5.82 1.21
C PHE A 45 -8.12 -6.12 1.25
N ASP A 46 -8.54 -7.25 1.81
CA ASP A 46 -9.95 -7.68 1.84
C ASP A 46 -10.84 -6.67 2.54
N VAL A 47 -10.37 -6.11 3.67
CA VAL A 47 -11.09 -5.05 4.40
C VAL A 47 -11.23 -3.80 3.53
N LEU A 48 -10.13 -3.30 2.95
CA LEU A 48 -10.17 -2.09 2.12
C LEU A 48 -10.96 -2.29 0.81
N TYR A 49 -10.92 -3.50 0.27
CA TYR A 49 -11.67 -3.87 -0.93
C TYR A 49 -13.18 -3.90 -0.64
N ALA A 50 -13.60 -4.47 0.49
CA ALA A 50 -14.98 -4.44 0.93
C ALA A 50 -15.48 -3.01 1.21
N GLU A 51 -14.70 -2.18 1.91
CA GLU A 51 -14.99 -0.76 2.11
C GLU A 51 -15.08 0.02 0.79
N GLY A 52 -14.28 -0.40 -0.20
CA GLY A 52 -14.22 0.18 -1.54
C GLY A 52 -15.51 0.09 -2.35
N SER A 53 -16.46 -0.77 -1.95
CA SER A 53 -17.81 -0.79 -2.51
C SER A 53 -18.54 0.56 -2.37
N SER A 54 -18.15 1.37 -1.38
CA SER A 54 -18.74 2.69 -1.14
C SER A 54 -17.69 3.81 -1.09
N GLN A 55 -16.52 3.54 -0.51
CA GLN A 55 -15.47 4.55 -0.34
C GLN A 55 -14.08 3.94 -0.52
N PRO A 56 -13.57 3.85 -1.76
CA PRO A 56 -12.24 3.33 -2.05
C PRO A 56 -11.13 4.02 -1.25
N LYS A 57 -10.12 3.24 -0.86
CA LYS A 57 -8.92 3.68 -0.14
C LYS A 57 -7.66 3.12 -0.82
N MET A 58 -6.49 3.51 -0.35
CA MET A 58 -5.20 3.00 -0.84
C MET A 58 -4.55 2.06 0.16
N LEU A 59 -3.85 1.05 -0.34
CA LEU A 59 -2.97 0.18 0.42
C LEU A 59 -1.53 0.40 -0.07
N SER A 60 -0.58 0.59 0.85
CA SER A 60 0.84 0.56 0.52
C SER A 60 1.42 -0.78 0.92
N VAL A 61 2.37 -1.31 0.15
CA VAL A 61 3.12 -2.52 0.53
C VAL A 61 4.61 -2.19 0.46
N GLY A 62 5.26 -2.16 1.61
CA GLY A 62 6.69 -1.84 1.71
C GLY A 62 7.56 -3.07 1.42
N LEU A 63 8.55 -2.91 0.54
CA LEU A 63 9.46 -3.99 0.14
C LEU A 63 10.92 -3.53 0.17
N HIS A 64 11.82 -4.42 0.58
CA HIS A 64 13.26 -4.18 0.57
C HIS A 64 13.98 -5.30 -0.18
N CYS A 65 14.88 -4.94 -1.10
CA CYS A 65 15.58 -5.93 -1.95
C CYS A 65 16.25 -7.06 -1.15
N ARG A 66 16.87 -6.71 -0.01
CA ARG A 66 17.57 -7.67 0.87
C ARG A 66 16.64 -8.58 1.69
N LEU A 67 15.34 -8.28 1.75
CA LEU A 67 14.33 -9.00 2.52
C LEU A 67 13.39 -9.77 1.60
N ALA A 68 12.44 -9.11 0.92
CA ALA A 68 11.50 -9.75 0.00
C ALA A 68 12.18 -10.45 -1.18
N GLY A 69 13.39 -10.03 -1.58
CA GLY A 69 14.16 -10.68 -2.65
C GLY A 69 14.74 -12.05 -2.29
N ARG A 70 14.66 -12.48 -1.02
CA ARG A 70 15.08 -13.83 -0.63
C ARG A 70 14.07 -14.86 -1.15
N PRO A 71 14.51 -15.98 -1.76
CA PRO A 71 13.60 -16.99 -2.34
C PRO A 71 12.51 -17.51 -1.38
N GLY A 72 12.84 -17.68 -0.09
CA GLY A 72 11.87 -18.10 0.93
C GLY A 72 10.79 -17.07 1.30
N ARG A 73 10.91 -15.82 0.82
CA ARG A 73 9.96 -14.71 1.07
C ARG A 73 9.31 -14.22 -0.22
N SER A 74 10.02 -14.23 -1.35
CA SER A 74 9.50 -13.77 -2.64
C SER A 74 8.26 -14.55 -3.10
N ALA A 75 8.16 -15.83 -2.76
CA ALA A 75 6.97 -16.65 -3.07
C ALA A 75 5.69 -16.11 -2.42
N ALA A 76 5.77 -15.50 -1.23
CA ALA A 76 4.61 -14.89 -0.59
C ALA A 76 4.16 -13.62 -1.31
N LEU A 77 5.11 -12.81 -1.79
CA LEU A 77 4.82 -11.63 -2.60
C LEU A 77 4.16 -12.01 -3.94
N ALA A 78 4.66 -13.05 -4.62
CA ALA A 78 4.05 -13.54 -5.86
C ALA A 78 2.59 -13.96 -5.64
N ARG A 79 2.32 -14.81 -4.63
CA ARG A 79 0.95 -15.22 -4.28
C ARG A 79 0.05 -14.03 -3.91
N LEU A 80 0.59 -13.01 -3.26
CA LEU A 80 -0.16 -11.80 -2.92
C LEU A 80 -0.58 -11.04 -4.18
N LEU A 81 0.34 -10.86 -5.13
CA LEU A 81 0.04 -10.21 -6.41
C LEU A 81 -0.94 -11.03 -7.24
N ASP A 82 -0.78 -12.36 -7.29
CA ASP A 82 -1.71 -13.25 -7.98
C ASP A 82 -3.11 -13.12 -7.37
N TYR A 83 -3.22 -13.14 -6.03
CA TYR A 83 -4.48 -12.97 -5.31
C TYR A 83 -5.15 -11.62 -5.62
N MET A 84 -4.43 -10.51 -5.53
CA MET A 84 -5.00 -9.18 -5.81
C MET A 84 -5.46 -9.05 -7.27
N GLN A 85 -4.79 -9.72 -8.20
CA GLN A 85 -5.17 -9.73 -9.62
C GLN A 85 -6.42 -10.57 -9.93
N THR A 86 -6.88 -11.44 -9.01
CA THR A 86 -8.16 -12.15 -9.20
C THR A 86 -9.38 -11.29 -8.87
N HIS A 87 -9.19 -10.08 -8.34
CA HIS A 87 -10.27 -9.14 -8.03
C HIS A 87 -10.35 -8.05 -9.08
N ASP A 88 -11.57 -7.71 -9.50
CA ASP A 88 -11.82 -6.61 -10.41
C ASP A 88 -11.57 -5.24 -9.75
N ALA A 89 -11.45 -4.17 -10.55
CA ALA A 89 -11.36 -2.79 -10.07
C ALA A 89 -10.19 -2.47 -9.11
N VAL A 90 -9.11 -3.25 -9.14
CA VAL A 90 -7.86 -2.95 -8.41
C VAL A 90 -6.94 -2.08 -9.27
N TRP A 91 -6.54 -0.91 -8.75
CA TRP A 91 -5.57 -0.04 -9.42
C TRP A 91 -4.15 -0.23 -8.86
N PHE A 92 -3.31 -0.96 -9.60
CA PHE A 92 -1.88 -1.04 -9.31
C PHE A 92 -1.18 0.24 -9.79
N ALA A 93 -0.85 1.13 -8.85
CA ALA A 93 -0.40 2.49 -9.14
C ALA A 93 1.02 2.77 -8.63
N ARG A 94 1.79 3.57 -9.37
CA ARG A 94 2.96 4.24 -8.78
C ARG A 94 2.45 5.40 -7.92
N ARG A 95 3.22 5.76 -6.88
CA ARG A 95 2.87 6.90 -6.00
C ARG A 95 2.71 8.22 -6.76
N ILE A 96 3.47 8.42 -7.84
CA ILE A 96 3.35 9.62 -8.69
C ILE A 96 2.03 9.64 -9.47
N ASP A 97 1.50 8.48 -9.87
CA ASP A 97 0.23 8.40 -10.58
C ASP A 97 -0.93 8.74 -9.62
N ILE A 98 -0.87 8.25 -8.38
CA ILE A 98 -1.80 8.64 -7.31
C ILE A 98 -1.73 10.16 -7.07
N ALA A 99 -0.53 10.73 -7.01
CA ALA A 99 -0.36 12.16 -6.79
C ALA A 99 -0.96 13.00 -7.91
N ASN A 100 -0.74 12.61 -9.18
CA ASN A 100 -1.29 13.29 -10.33
C ASN A 100 -2.82 13.16 -10.39
N HIS A 101 -3.34 11.95 -10.18
CA HIS A 101 -4.79 11.71 -10.07
C HIS A 101 -5.42 12.59 -8.99
N TRP A 102 -4.79 12.69 -7.82
CA TRP A 102 -5.31 13.50 -6.72
C TRP A 102 -5.33 14.99 -7.07
N LYS A 103 -4.28 15.51 -7.69
CA LYS A 103 -4.21 16.91 -8.12
C LYS A 103 -5.29 17.26 -9.14
N GLU A 104 -5.59 16.35 -10.05
CA GLU A 104 -6.61 16.55 -11.09
C GLU A 104 -8.03 16.48 -10.53
N ARG A 105 -8.31 15.49 -9.68
CA ARG A 105 -9.68 15.19 -9.19
C ARG A 105 -10.04 15.91 -7.90
N PHE A 106 -9.04 16.24 -7.09
CA PHE A 106 -9.18 16.86 -5.77
C PHE A 106 -8.14 17.98 -5.63
N PRO A 107 -8.29 19.08 -6.41
CA PRO A 107 -7.31 20.16 -6.42
C PRO A 107 -7.11 20.76 -5.04
N ALA A 108 -5.92 21.30 -4.79
CA ALA A 108 -5.65 22.01 -3.55
C ALA A 108 -6.60 23.22 -3.43
N PRO A 109 -7.07 23.54 -2.22
CA PRO A 109 -7.83 24.76 -2.01
C PRO A 109 -6.95 25.98 -2.28
N ASP A 110 -7.57 27.05 -2.78
CA ASP A 110 -6.93 28.36 -2.85
C ASP A 110 -6.68 28.85 -1.41
N LEU A 111 -5.43 29.23 -1.11
CA LEU A 111 -5.02 29.79 0.18
C LEU A 111 -5.20 31.31 0.20
#